data_AF-L0R8T9-F1
#
_entry.id   AF-L0R8T9-F1
#
_cell.length_a   1.000
_cell.length_b   1.000
_cell.length_c   1.000
_cell.angle_alpha   90.00
_cell.angle_beta   90.00
_cell.angle_gamma   90.00
#
_symmetry.space_group_name_H-M   'P 1'
#
loop_
_entity.id
_entity.type
_entity.pdbx_description
1 polymer ?
#
loop_
_entity_poly.entity_id
_entity_poly.type
_entity_poly.pdbx_seq_one_letter_code
_entity_poly.pdbx_strand_id
1 'polypeptide(L)'
;MKNKKNFWKKHINAWENSGVSQAEYCRKNGISVKTFGYHKRRMTAAAIPPKIVPIPLTALPTESNSQINCKRSNSCTWTACKVGI
;
A
#
# COMPACT_ATOMS: atom_id res chain seq x y z
N MET A 1 -25.50 10.86 -5.34
CA MET A 1 -24.41 10.23 -4.54
C MET A 1 -23.14 10.18 -5.38
N LYS A 2 -22.03 10.77 -4.92
CA LYS A 2 -20.77 10.79 -5.69
C LYS A 2 -20.00 9.49 -5.41
N ASN A 3 -19.96 8.56 -6.39
CA ASN A 3 -19.15 7.34 -6.27
C ASN A 3 -17.66 7.69 -6.29
N LYS A 4 -17.05 7.81 -5.10
CA LYS A 4 -15.62 8.11 -4.94
C LYS A 4 -14.72 7.12 -5.69
N LYS A 5 -15.16 5.87 -5.87
CA LYS A 5 -14.50 4.88 -6.73
C LYS A 5 -14.42 5.33 -8.20
N ASN A 6 -15.52 5.85 -8.78
CA ASN A 6 -15.52 6.33 -10.16
C ASN A 6 -14.65 7.58 -10.34
N PHE A 7 -14.63 8.46 -9.34
CA PHE A 7 -13.74 9.64 -9.34
C PHE A 7 -12.27 9.21 -9.47
N TRP A 8 -11.81 8.30 -8.63
CA TRP A 8 -10.43 7.82 -8.67
C TRP A 8 -10.12 6.98 -9.90
N LYS A 9 -11.07 6.19 -10.39
CA LYS A 9 -10.91 5.43 -11.64
C LYS A 9 -10.70 6.37 -12.82
N LYS A 10 -11.46 7.47 -12.92
CA LYS A 10 -11.26 8.50 -13.95
C LYS A 10 -9.86 9.13 -13.87
N HIS A 11 -9.40 9.48 -12.67
CA HIS A 11 -8.07 10.07 -12.50
C HIS A 11 -6.93 9.10 -12.84
N ILE A 12 -7.06 7.81 -12.49
CA ILE A 12 -6.06 6.80 -12.85
C ILE A 12 -5.99 6.62 -14.36
N ASN A 13 -7.14 6.46 -15.03
CA ASN A 13 -7.18 6.32 -16.49
C ASN A 13 -6.63 7.57 -17.20
N ALA A 14 -7.00 8.77 -16.73
CA ALA A 14 -6.49 10.01 -17.29
C ALA A 14 -4.98 10.17 -17.07
N TRP A 15 -4.46 9.73 -15.92
CA TRP A 15 -3.03 9.72 -15.64
C TRP A 15 -2.29 8.73 -16.55
N GLU A 16 -2.78 7.50 -16.71
CA GLU A 16 -2.20 6.49 -17.60
C GLU A 16 -2.15 6.96 -19.05
N ASN A 17 -3.23 7.56 -19.54
CA ASN A 17 -3.29 8.12 -20.90
C ASN A 17 -2.38 9.33 -21.10
N SER A 18 -2.08 10.08 -20.03
CA SER A 18 -1.25 11.28 -20.13
C SER A 18 0.25 10.98 -20.26
N GLY A 19 0.69 9.77 -19.89
CA GLY A 19 2.11 9.37 -19.97
C GLY A 19 3.06 10.15 -19.06
N VAL A 20 2.55 11.05 -18.21
CA VAL A 20 3.39 11.86 -17.31
C VAL A 20 3.65 11.15 -15.98
N SER A 21 4.65 11.63 -15.24
CA SER A 21 4.89 11.15 -13.88
C SER A 21 3.69 11.41 -12.96
N GLN A 22 3.50 10.56 -11.95
CA GLN A 22 2.43 10.73 -10.95
C GLN A 22 2.48 12.10 -10.26
N ALA A 23 3.69 12.56 -9.89
CA ALA A 23 3.87 13.84 -9.24
C ALA A 23 3.44 15.00 -10.13
N GLU A 24 3.77 14.95 -11.42
CA GLU A 24 3.37 15.97 -12.38
C GLU A 24 1.87 16.00 -12.64
N TYR A 25 1.24 14.83 -12.78
CA TYR A 25 -0.21 14.74 -12.89
C TYR A 25 -0.92 15.33 -11.67
N CYS A 26 -0.43 15.02 -10.47
CA CYS A 26 -0.96 15.53 -9.22
C CYS A 26 -0.81 17.06 -9.11
N ARG A 27 0.32 17.63 -9.54
CA ARG A 27 0.53 19.09 -9.62
C ARG A 27 -0.47 19.76 -10.58
N LYS A 28 -0.64 19.20 -11.78
CA LYS A 28 -1.54 19.73 -12.82
C LYS A 28 -3.03 19.67 -12.41
N ASN A 29 -3.43 18.63 -11.69
CA ASN A 29 -4.83 18.40 -11.31
C ASN A 29 -5.17 18.86 -9.88
N GLY A 30 -4.21 19.40 -9.12
CA GLY A 30 -4.41 19.85 -7.74
C GLY A 30 -4.73 18.71 -6.75
N ILE A 31 -4.20 17.50 -6.99
CA ILE A 31 -4.49 16.32 -6.18
C ILE A 31 -3.29 15.99 -5.30
N SER A 32 -3.53 15.58 -4.06
CA SER A 32 -2.46 15.08 -3.19
C SER A 32 -1.85 13.80 -3.75
N VAL A 33 -0.53 13.81 -3.95
CA VAL A 33 0.27 12.66 -4.42
C VAL A 33 0.08 11.43 -3.52
N LYS A 34 0.03 11.64 -2.19
CA LYS A 34 -0.16 10.55 -1.22
C LYS A 34 -1.54 9.91 -1.35
N THR A 35 -2.58 10.73 -1.46
CA THR A 35 -3.96 10.27 -1.62
C THR A 35 -4.14 9.53 -2.96
N PHE A 36 -3.61 10.09 -4.04
CA PHE A 36 -3.63 9.45 -5.35
C PHE A 36 -2.92 8.09 -5.34
N GLY A 37 -1.71 8.03 -4.77
CA GLY A 37 -0.95 6.78 -4.66
C GLY A 37 -1.67 5.70 -3.84
N TYR A 38 -2.32 6.08 -2.74
CA TYR A 38 -3.14 5.17 -1.95
C TYR A 38 -4.29 4.57 -2.77
N HIS A 39 -5.02 5.40 -3.52
CA HIS A 39 -6.13 4.93 -4.35
C HIS A 39 -5.66 4.08 -5.53
N LYS A 40 -4.56 4.47 -6.19
CA LYS A 40 -3.92 3.68 -7.25
C LYS A 40 -3.58 2.27 -6.75
N ARG A 41 -2.84 2.16 -5.65
CA ARG A 41 -2.46 0.86 -5.06
C ARG A 41 -3.67 0.01 -4.70
N ARG A 42 -4.72 0.60 -4.13
CA ARG A 42 -5.94 -0.15 -3.78
C ARG A 42 -6.70 -0.67 -5.01
N MET A 43 -6.68 0.08 -6.11
CA MET A 43 -7.34 -0.36 -7.34
C MET A 43 -6.55 -1.43 -8.07
N THR A 44 -5.21 -1.39 -8.02
CA THR A 44 -4.37 -2.45 -8.58
C THR A 44 -4.34 -3.71 -7.71
N ALA A 45 -4.28 -3.57 -6.39
CA ALA A 45 -4.27 -4.71 -5.47
C ALA A 45 -5.61 -5.46 -5.46
N ALA A 46 -6.74 -4.80 -5.75
CA ALA A 46 -8.02 -5.47 -5.92
C ALA A 46 -8.05 -6.44 -7.12
N ALA A 47 -7.11 -6.33 -8.06
CA ALA A 47 -7.03 -7.20 -9.23
C ALA A 47 -6.17 -8.46 -9.00
N ILE A 48 -5.32 -8.49 -7.97
CA ILE A 48 -4.42 -9.62 -7.71
C ILE A 48 -4.98 -10.43 -6.53
N PRO A 49 -5.52 -11.64 -6.77
CA PRO A 49 -5.89 -12.52 -5.66
C PRO A 49 -4.63 -12.87 -4.86
N PRO A 50 -4.67 -12.84 -3.52
CA PRO A 50 -3.53 -13.22 -2.71
C PRO A 50 -3.16 -14.68 -3.03
N LYS A 51 -1.92 -14.90 -3.46
CA LYS A 51 -1.38 -16.25 -3.69
C LYS A 51 -1.13 -16.90 -2.34
N ILE A 52 -2.02 -17.80 -1.94
CA ILE A 52 -1.86 -18.61 -0.74
C ILE A 52 -0.85 -19.71 -1.09
N VAL A 53 0.33 -19.66 -0.49
CA VAL A 53 1.32 -20.72 -0.61
C VAL A 53 1.21 -21.64 0.61
N PRO A 54 1.05 -22.97 0.43
CA PRO A 54 1.06 -23.89 1.54
C PRO A 54 2.47 -23.95 2.13
N ILE A 55 2.57 -23.68 3.42
CA ILE A 55 3.81 -23.89 4.19
C ILE A 55 3.82 -25.33 4.72
N PRO A 56 4.93 -26.08 4.55
CA PRO A 56 5.04 -27.39 5.17
C PRO A 56 5.04 -27.22 6.70
N LEU A 57 4.07 -27.85 7.38
CA LEU A 57 4.12 -28.00 8.82
C LEU A 57 5.17 -29.06 9.15
N THR A 58 6.44 -28.67 9.21
CA THR A 58 7.43 -29.46 9.93
C THR A 58 7.03 -29.39 11.39
N ALA A 59 6.51 -30.50 11.92
CA ALA A 59 6.10 -30.64 13.30
C ALA A 59 7.20 -30.11 14.21
N LEU A 60 6.96 -28.94 14.80
CA LEU A 60 7.78 -28.45 15.90
C LEU A 60 7.54 -29.39 17.07
N PRO A 61 8.59 -29.86 17.77
CA PRO A 61 8.40 -30.61 19.01
C PRO A 61 7.62 -29.71 19.97
N THR A 62 6.38 -30.12 20.25
CA THR A 62 5.58 -29.60 21.34
C THR A 62 6.31 -29.99 22.62
N GLU A 63 7.06 -29.05 23.19
CA GLU A 63 7.13 -28.77 24.63
C GLU A 63 8.19 -27.70 24.94
N SER A 64 7.72 -26.51 25.33
CA SER A 64 7.85 -26.04 26.71
C SER A 64 7.81 -24.51 26.79
N ASN A 65 7.08 -24.09 27.80
CA ASN A 65 6.80 -22.74 28.24
C ASN A 65 8.04 -21.82 28.24
N SER A 66 7.96 -20.70 27.52
CA SER A 66 8.76 -19.52 27.79
C SER A 66 7.96 -18.28 27.40
N GLN A 67 7.57 -17.52 28.42
CA GLN A 67 6.85 -16.26 28.30
C GLN A 67 7.58 -15.33 27.31
N ILE A 68 7.00 -15.12 26.13
CA ILE A 68 7.49 -14.10 25.21
C ILE A 68 7.08 -12.73 25.78
N ASN A 69 7.95 -12.14 26.58
CA ASN A 69 7.89 -10.72 26.88
C ASN A 69 8.33 -9.94 25.63
N CYS A 70 7.37 -9.71 24.72
CA CYS A 70 7.53 -8.71 23.68
C CYS A 70 7.44 -7.34 24.34
N LYS A 71 8.60 -6.78 24.74
CA LYS A 71 8.67 -5.37 25.09
C LYS A 71 8.20 -4.59 23.86
N ARG A 72 7.05 -3.94 23.98
CA ARG A 72 6.51 -3.02 22.99
C ARG A 72 7.52 -1.88 22.83
N SER A 73 8.47 -2.01 21.90
CA SER A 73 9.23 -0.85 21.45
C SER A 73 8.29 0.06 20.69
N ASN A 74 7.87 1.14 21.33
CA ASN A 74 7.04 2.20 20.76
C ASN A 74 7.80 3.09 19.75
N SER A 75 8.78 2.56 19.03
CA SER A 75 9.59 3.34 18.09
C SER A 75 9.63 2.68 16.70
N CYS A 76 8.45 2.48 16.13
CA CYS A 76 8.28 2.28 14.69
C CYS A 76 7.57 3.51 14.11
N THR A 77 8.25 4.66 14.08
CA THR A 77 7.82 5.79 13.27
C THR A 77 8.18 5.51 11.81
N TRP A 78 7.16 5.26 10.99
CA TRP A 78 7.28 5.26 9.52
C TRP A 78 7.68 6.66 9.04
N THR A 79 8.95 7.02 9.10
CA THR A 79 9.43 8.30 8.53
C THR A 79 10.84 8.15 7.98
N ALA A 80 11.02 7.20 7.06
CA ALA A 80 12.25 7.10 6.29
C ALA A 80 11.94 6.90 4.80
N CYS A 81 11.34 7.93 4.19
CA CYS A 81 11.42 8.19 2.75
C CYS A 81 11.59 9.71 2.56
N LYS A 82 12.75 10.27 2.91
CA LYS A 82 13.22 11.52 2.30
C LYS A 82 13.99 11.12 1.04
N VAL A 83 13.31 11.22 -0.11
CA VAL A 83 13.99 11.26 -1.41
C VAL A 83 14.78 12.56 -1.47
N GLY A 84 16.08 12.42 -1.76
CA GLY A 84 17.05 13.49 -1.85
C GLY A 84 16.78 14.47 -2.98
N ILE A 85 17.26 15.69 -2.76
CA ILE A 85 17.60 16.68 -3.78
C ILE A 85 19.00 16.33 -4.28
#